data_AF-A0A7L2VM68-F1
#
_entry.id   AF-A0A7L2VM68-F1
#
_cell.length_a   1.000
_cell.length_b   1.000
_cell.length_c   1.000
_cell.angle_alpha   90.00
_cell.angle_beta   90.00
_cell.angle_gamma   90.00
#
_symmetry.space_group_name_H-M   'P 1'
#
loop_
_entity.id
_entity.type
_entity.pdbx_description
1 polymer ?
#
loop_
_entity_poly.entity_id
_entity_poly.type
_entity_poly.pdbx_seq_one_letter_code
_entity_poly.pdbx_strand_id
1 'polypeptide(L)' 'LAVVYEAPQAAEAALYPARCPYLAPRWRELPGRLLDVGFCGRWWVLSSRLRDCDVNDDEFSALPPRLRRLQPHQLRSHR' A
#
# COMPACT_ATOMS: atom_id res chain seq x y z
N LEU A 1 1.64 -18.02 1.19
CA LEU A 1 1.60 -16.76 1.95
C LEU A 1 2.97 -16.11 1.81
N ALA A 2 3.02 -14.83 1.49
CA ALA A 2 4.23 -14.03 1.38
C ALA A 2 4.03 -12.67 2.07
N VAL A 3 5.12 -12.02 2.47
CA VAL A 3 5.10 -10.69 3.12
C VAL A 3 6.20 -9.84 2.52
N VAL A 4 5.91 -8.56 2.31
CA VAL A 4 6.90 -7.53 1.98
C VAL A 4 7.01 -6.58 3.17
N TYR A 5 8.23 -6.26 3.58
CA TYR A 5 8.51 -5.32 4.66
C TYR A 5 9.71 -4.44 4.29
N GLU A 6 9.79 -3.27 4.92
CA GLU A 6 10.92 -2.36 4.75
C GLU A 6 12.09 -2.75 5.66
N ALA A 7 13.26 -2.95 5.04
CA ALA A 7 14.53 -3.12 5.74
C ALA A 7 15.22 -1.75 5.94
N PRO A 8 15.95 -1.51 7.05
CA PRO A 8 16.60 -0.23 7.27
C PRO A 8 17.81 0.02 6.35
N GLN A 9 18.38 -1.05 5.76
CA GLN A 9 19.49 -0.99 4.81
C GLN A 9 19.30 -2.04 3.71
N ALA A 10 19.95 -1.82 2.56
CA ALA A 10 20.04 -2.80 1.48
C ALA A 10 20.81 -4.06 1.92
N ALA A 11 20.48 -5.21 1.35
CA ALA A 11 21.09 -6.50 1.70
C ALA A 11 22.60 -6.56 1.40
N GLU A 12 23.04 -5.80 0.40
CA GLU A 12 24.42 -5.73 -0.06
C GLU A 12 25.28 -4.78 0.78
N ALA A 13 24.67 -3.95 1.65
CA ALA A 13 25.39 -2.96 2.43
C ALA A 13 26.46 -3.59 3.33
N ALA A 14 27.71 -3.13 3.23
CA ALA A 14 28.83 -3.61 4.05
C ALA A 14 29.09 -2.72 5.29
N LEU A 15 28.17 -1.81 5.61
CA LEU A 15 28.28 -0.91 6.76
C LEU A 15 28.02 -1.67 8.07
N TYR A 16 28.72 -1.30 9.14
CA TYR A 16 28.55 -1.91 10.46
C TYR A 16 27.08 -1.94 10.95
N PRO A 17 26.28 -0.86 10.82
CA PRO A 17 24.86 -0.88 11.20
C PRO A 17 24.01 -1.92 10.47
N ALA A 18 24.38 -2.31 9.23
CA ALA A 18 23.66 -3.29 8.44
C ALA A 18 24.03 -4.74 8.79
N ARG A 19 25.23 -4.95 9.35
CA ARG A 19 25.79 -6.29 9.63
C ARG A 19 25.70 -6.68 11.10
N CYS A 20 25.63 -5.72 12.02
CA CYS A 20 25.60 -5.96 13.46
C CYS A 20 24.23 -6.49 13.92
N PRO A 21 24.11 -7.75 14.41
CA PRO A 21 22.82 -8.32 14.81
C PRO A 21 22.16 -7.59 15.98
N TYR A 22 22.94 -6.92 16.83
CA TYR A 22 22.43 -6.15 17.97
C TYR A 22 21.78 -4.83 17.58
N LEU A 23 22.04 -4.35 16.35
CA LEU A 23 21.40 -3.18 15.76
C LEU A 23 20.22 -3.56 14.84
N ALA A 24 19.99 -4.86 14.60
CA ALA A 24 18.91 -5.32 13.76
C ALA A 24 17.53 -5.03 14.39
N PRO A 25 16.50 -4.71 13.57
CA PRO A 25 15.16 -4.50 14.06
C PRO A 25 14.63 -5.70 14.85
N ARG A 26 13.91 -5.42 15.95
CA ARG A 26 13.30 -6.49 16.74
C ARG A 26 12.06 -7.03 16.05
N TRP A 27 11.75 -8.31 16.28
CA TRP A 27 10.50 -8.92 15.80
C TRP A 27 9.23 -8.16 16.19
N ARG A 28 9.25 -7.47 17.34
CA ARG A 28 8.13 -6.62 17.80
C ARG A 28 7.91 -5.37 16.96
N GLU A 29 8.92 -4.92 16.20
CA GLU A 29 8.83 -3.75 15.32
C GLU A 29 8.35 -4.13 13.90
N LEU A 30 8.34 -5.42 13.56
CA LEU A 30 7.94 -5.91 12.24
C LEU A 30 6.55 -5.44 11.80
N PRO A 31 5.50 -5.41 12.65
CA PRO A 31 4.18 -4.94 12.24
C PRO A 31 4.19 -3.50 11.70
N GLY A 32 5.04 -2.61 12.24
CA GLY A 32 5.17 -1.23 11.78
C GLY A 32 5.96 -1.07 10.48
N ARG A 33 6.63 -2.13 10.02
CA ARG A 33 7.47 -2.15 8.80
C ARG A 33 6.83 -2.93 7.65
N LEU A 34 5.68 -3.55 7.88
CA LEU A 34 5.01 -4.38 6.90
C LEU A 34 4.37 -3.51 5.80
N LEU A 35 4.69 -3.80 4.55
CA LEU A 35 4.21 -3.05 3.39
C LEU A 35 3.03 -3.76 2.71
N ASP A 36 3.12 -5.08 2.52
CA ASP A 36 2.05 -5.86 1.87
C ASP A 36 2.07 -7.33 2.28
N VAL A 37 0.94 -8.01 2.08
CA VAL A 37 0.73 -9.44 2.27
C VAL A 37 0.29 -10.07 0.95
N GLY A 38 1.05 -11.07 0.51
CA GLY A 38 0.78 -11.88 -0.66
C GLY A 38 0.02 -13.15 -0.30
N PHE A 39 -1.25 -13.24 -0.69
CA PHE A 39 -2.10 -14.41 -0.43
C PHE A 39 -3.06 -14.65 -1.60
N CYS A 40 -3.31 -15.91 -1.97
CA CYS A 40 -4.13 -16.28 -3.13
C CYS A 40 -3.70 -15.58 -4.44
N GLY A 41 -2.39 -15.56 -4.71
CA GLY A 41 -1.84 -15.03 -5.96
C GLY A 41 -1.96 -13.51 -6.14
N ARG A 42 -2.30 -12.76 -5.09
CA ARG A 42 -2.41 -11.30 -5.14
C ARG A 42 -1.69 -10.63 -3.97
N TRP A 43 -1.19 -9.44 -4.22
CA TRP A 43 -0.71 -8.48 -3.21
C TRP A 43 -1.90 -7.63 -2.76
N TRP A 44 -2.35 -7.79 -1.52
CA TRP A 44 -3.65 -7.28 -1.09
C TRP A 44 -3.66 -5.75 -0.91
N VAL A 45 -2.60 -5.18 -0.32
CA VAL A 45 -2.49 -3.73 -0.12
C VAL A 45 -2.33 -3.07 -1.48
N LEU A 46 -1.40 -3.52 -2.31
CA LEU A 46 -1.20 -2.99 -3.66
C LEU A 46 -2.48 -3.05 -4.50
N SER A 47 -3.18 -4.20 -4.51
CA SER A 47 -4.46 -4.35 -5.24
C SER A 47 -5.54 -3.38 -4.74
N SER A 48 -5.57 -3.10 -3.44
CA SER A 48 -6.52 -2.12 -2.87
C SER A 48 -6.18 -0.68 -3.27
N ARG A 49 -4.88 -0.34 -3.33
CA ARG A 49 -4.40 1.01 -3.69
C ARG A 49 -4.53 1.29 -5.18
N LEU A 50 -4.39 0.26 -6.03
CA LEU A 50 -4.53 0.38 -7.48
C LEU A 50 -5.99 0.34 -7.98
N ARG A 51 -6.97 0.18 -7.09
CA ARG A 51 -8.38 0.02 -7.47
C ARG A 51 -8.94 1.25 -8.18
N ASP A 52 -8.66 2.44 -7.65
CA ASP A 52 -9.22 3.72 -8.13
C ASP A 52 -8.07 4.73 -8.36
N CYS A 53 -6.92 4.26 -8.87
CA CYS A 53 -5.70 5.06 -8.96
C CYS A 53 -5.73 6.18 -10.02
N ASP A 54 -6.73 6.15 -10.91
CA ASP A 54 -7.01 7.17 -11.92
C ASP A 54 -8.01 8.24 -11.43
N VAL A 55 -8.62 8.04 -10.25
CA VAL A 55 -9.55 8.99 -9.65
C VAL A 55 -8.79 9.98 -8.76
N ASN A 56 -8.93 11.28 -9.05
CA ASN A 56 -8.37 12.35 -8.24
C ASN A 56 -9.49 13.12 -7.51
N ASP A 57 -9.78 12.73 -6.27
CA ASP A 57 -10.86 13.34 -5.46
C ASP A 57 -10.67 14.86 -5.23
N ASP A 58 -9.42 15.33 -5.19
CA ASP A 58 -9.10 16.73 -4.92
C ASP A 58 -9.59 17.66 -6.03
N GLU A 59 -9.59 17.19 -7.30
CA GLU A 59 -10.12 17.93 -8.45
C GLU A 59 -11.60 18.26 -8.28
N PHE A 60 -12.36 17.39 -7.62
CA PHE A 60 -13.81 17.50 -7.46
C PHE A 60 -14.22 18.15 -6.13
N SER A 61 -13.26 18.60 -5.32
CA SER A 61 -13.50 19.17 -3.98
C SER A 61 -14.40 20.41 -3.98
N ALA A 62 -14.42 21.19 -5.07
CA ALA A 62 -15.27 22.36 -5.22
C ALA A 62 -16.73 22.04 -5.57
N LEU A 63 -17.03 20.81 -6.00
CA LEU A 63 -18.38 20.43 -6.40
C LEU A 63 -19.33 20.30 -5.19
N PRO A 64 -20.65 20.48 -5.37
CA PRO A 64 -21.63 20.13 -4.35
C PRO A 64 -21.54 18.65 -3.93
N PRO A 65 -21.85 18.27 -2.67
CA PRO A 65 -21.67 16.90 -2.17
C PRO A 65 -22.34 15.80 -3.01
N ARG A 66 -23.48 16.11 -3.63
CA ARG A 66 -24.22 15.18 -4.50
C ARG A 66 -23.49 14.82 -5.81
N LEU A 67 -22.51 15.62 -6.23
CA LEU A 67 -21.74 15.41 -7.45
C LEU A 67 -20.33 14.85 -7.19
N ARG A 68 -19.91 14.71 -5.93
CA ARG A 68 -18.58 14.20 -5.56
C ARG A 68 -18.47 12.68 -5.55
N ARG A 69 -19.59 11.97 -5.61
CA ARG A 69 -19.62 10.50 -5.50
C ARG A 69 -20.43 9.91 -6.64
N LEU A 70 -19.85 8.89 -7.27
CA LEU A 70 -20.53 8.05 -8.24
C LEU A 70 -20.99 6.76 -7.57
N GLN A 71 -22.21 6.37 -7.87
CA GLN A 71 -22.77 5.08 -7.50
C GLN A 71 -22.44 4.05 -8.58
N PRO A 72 -22.31 2.75 -8.25
CA PRO A 72 -21.97 1.72 -9.24
C PRO A 72 -22.91 1.66 -10.45
N HIS A 73 -24.19 1.99 -10.27
CA HIS A 73 -25.15 2.03 -11.38
C HIS A 73 -24.88 3.18 -12.37
N GLN A 74 -24.25 4.28 -11.93
CA GLN A 74 -23.90 5.42 -12.78
C GLN A 74 -22.67 5.14 -13.67
N LEU A 75 -21.89 4.11 -13.33
CA LEU A 75 -20.73 3.67 -14.11
C LEU A 75 -21.12 2.71 -15.26
N ARG A 76 -22.37 2.23 -15.26
CA ARG A 76 -22.89 1.33 -16.30
C ARG A 76 -23.58 2.15 -17.38
N SER A 77 -23.13 1.98 -18.62
CA SER A 77 -23.69 2.70 -19.78
C SER A 77 -25.02 2.12 -20.29
N HIS A 78 -25.33 0.87 -19.94
CA HIS A 78 -26.63 0.28 -20.22
C HIS A 78 -27.64 0.71 -19.15
N ARG A 79 -28.87 0.97 -19.59
CA ARG A 79 -30.03 1.21 -18.70
C ARG A 79 -30.50 -0.07 -18.05
#